data_AF-A0A7Z9Y4I2-F1
#
_entry.id   AF-A0A7Z9Y4I2-F1
#
_cell.length_a   1.000
_cell.length_b   1.000
_cell.length_c   1.000
_cell.angle_alpha   90.00
_cell.angle_beta   90.00
_cell.angle_gamma   90.00
#
_symmetry.space_group_name_H-M   'P 1'
#
loop_
_entity.id
_entity.type
_entity.pdbx_description
1 polymer ?
#
loop_
_entity_poly.entity_id
_entity_poly.type
_entity_poly.pdbx_seq_one_letter_code
_entity_poly.pdbx_strand_id
1 'polypeptide(L)'
;MGDTITLMGLFADDKATAAVLDDIYDLGVKDDQITVISSIPYPEQALGRHVTWIRLPYIVLAGALAGFLFGFFLSSITPRLYPLNVGGHPLS
;
A
#
# COMPACT_ATOMS: atom_id res chain seq x y z
N MET A 1 23.72 -17.30 17.10
CA MET A 1 22.38 -16.72 17.29
C MET A 1 22.52 -15.68 18.38
N GLY A 2 22.48 -14.40 18.02
CA GLY A 2 22.58 -13.31 18.99
C GLY A 2 21.28 -13.22 19.78
N ASP A 3 21.42 -13.03 21.09
CA ASP A 3 20.29 -12.91 22.02
C ASP A 3 19.42 -11.72 21.58
N THR A 4 18.17 -11.99 21.20
CA THR A 4 17.23 -10.94 20.77
C THR A 4 16.44 -10.49 21.99
N ILE A 5 16.80 -9.33 22.53
CA ILE A 5 16.12 -8.74 23.68
C ILE A 5 14.79 -8.17 23.17
N THR A 6 13.68 -8.77 23.61
CA THR A 6 12.33 -8.27 23.35
C THR A 6 11.87 -7.48 24.57
N LEU A 7 11.55 -6.19 24.39
CA LEU A 7 11.04 -5.31 25.43
C LEU A 7 9.57 -4.99 25.14
N MET A 8 8.69 -5.22 26.10
CA MET A 8 7.26 -4.91 25.99
C MET A 8 6.86 -3.93 27.09
N GLY A 9 6.33 -2.77 26.69
CA GLY A 9 5.71 -1.79 27.58
C GLY A 9 4.20 -1.80 27.40
N LEU A 10 3.45 -1.89 28.49
CA LEU A 10 1.99 -1.74 28.49
C LEU A 10 1.64 -0.36 29.03
N PHE A 11 0.94 0.43 28.22
CA PHE A 11 0.52 1.79 28.56
C PHE A 11 -1.01 1.85 28.54
N ALA A 12 -1.59 2.52 29.53
CA ALA A 12 -3.04 2.72 29.62
C ALA A 12 -3.50 3.97 28.85
N ASP A 13 -2.57 4.87 28.52
CA ASP A 13 -2.81 6.17 27.89
C ASP A 13 -2.12 6.25 26.53
N ASP A 14 -2.84 6.77 25.53
CA ASP A 14 -2.37 6.89 24.16
C ASP A 14 -1.25 7.92 24.03
N LYS A 15 -1.36 9.06 24.73
CA LYS A 15 -0.35 10.12 24.73
C LYS A 15 0.96 9.67 25.35
N ALA A 16 0.90 8.93 26.46
CA ALA A 16 2.09 8.34 27.07
C ALA A 16 2.80 7.37 26.11
N THR A 17 2.03 6.61 25.32
CA THR A 17 2.59 5.69 24.31
C THR A 17 3.29 6.45 23.19
N ALA A 18 2.69 7.53 22.70
CA ALA A 18 3.27 8.37 21.65
C ALA A 18 4.59 9.03 22.10
N ALA A 19 4.64 9.58 23.32
CA ALA A 19 5.86 10.19 23.85
C ALA A 19 7.03 9.19 23.98
N VAL A 20 6.75 7.98 24.46
CA VAL A 20 7.78 6.92 24.55
C VAL A 20 8.23 6.46 23.17
N LEU A 21 7.33 6.40 22.18
CA LEU A 21 7.70 6.08 20.82
C LEU A 21 8.66 7.13 20.23
N ASP A 22 8.35 8.42 20.42
CA ASP A 22 9.21 9.52 19.97
C ASP A 22 10.61 9.44 20.61
N ASP A 23 10.69 9.20 21.92
CA ASP A 23 11.98 9.01 22.62
C ASP A 23 12.78 7.83 22.05
N ILE A 24 12.10 6.71 21.75
CA ILE A 24 12.72 5.51 21.17
C ILE A 24 13.20 5.76 19.73
N TYR A 25 12.47 6.57 18.96
CA TYR A 25 12.89 7.01 17.64
C TYR A 25 14.12 7.92 17.70
N ASP A 26 14.17 8.86 18.65
CA ASP A 26 15.33 9.72 18.88
C ASP A 26 16.58 8.93 19.31
N LEU A 27 16.38 7.80 19.98
CA LEU A 27 17.44 6.81 20.31
C LEU A 27 17.92 6.01 19.08
N GLY A 28 17.28 6.16 17.91
CA GLY A 28 17.70 5.54 16.66
C GLY A 28 17.19 4.12 16.44
N VAL A 29 16.19 3.68 17.20
CA VAL A 29 15.52 2.40 16.95
C VAL A 29 14.67 2.52 15.69
N LYS A 30 14.85 1.58 14.76
CA LYS A 30 14.16 1.61 13.47
C LYS A 30 12.70 1.14 13.62
N ASP A 31 11.81 1.72 12.81
CA ASP A 31 10.39 1.35 12.76
C ASP A 31 10.13 -0.15 12.55
N ASP A 32 11.01 -0.84 11.83
CA ASP A 32 10.89 -2.28 11.56
C ASP A 32 11.09 -3.16 12.80
N GLN A 33 11.56 -2.58 13.90
CA GLN A 33 11.79 -3.25 15.18
C GLN A 33 10.72 -2.93 16.24
N ILE A 34 9.75 -2.06 15.91
CA ILE A 34 8.73 -1.58 16.86
C ILE A 34 7.37 -2.11 16.43
N THR A 35 6.71 -2.88 17.30
CA THR A 35 5.34 -3.36 17.09
C THR A 35 4.41 -2.78 18.15
N VAL A 36 3.40 -2.03 17.72
CA VAL A 36 2.37 -1.47 18.61
C VAL A 36 1.09 -2.28 18.45
N ILE A 37 0.64 -2.89 19.54
CA ILE A 37 -0.63 -3.64 19.58
C ILE A 37 -1.67 -2.76 20.26
N SER A 38 -2.71 -2.35 19.52
CA SER A 38 -3.79 -1.53 20.05
C SER A 38 -5.16 -2.05 19.58
N SER A 39 -6.19 -1.78 20.38
CA SER A 39 -7.58 -2.21 20.09
C SER A 39 -8.25 -1.38 18.99
N ILE A 40 -7.67 -0.25 18.62
CA ILE A 40 -8.17 0.65 17.59
C ILE A 40 -7.11 0.77 16.51
N PRO A 41 -7.48 0.70 15.22
CA PRO A 41 -6.53 0.86 14.14
C PRO A 41 -6.03 2.30 14.16
N TYR A 42 -4.91 2.56 14.84
CA TYR A 42 -4.26 3.85 14.78
C TYR A 42 -3.66 4.02 13.38
N PRO A 43 -4.14 5.00 12.58
CA PRO A 43 -3.48 5.32 11.33
C PRO A 43 -2.03 5.72 11.65
N GLU A 44 -1.10 5.35 10.79
CA GLU A 44 0.35 5.63 10.97
C GLU A 44 0.61 7.13 11.27
N GLN A 45 -0.27 8.01 10.80
CA GLN A 45 -0.27 9.46 11.03
C GLN A 45 -0.56 9.90 12.47
N ALA A 46 -1.27 9.08 13.26
CA ALA A 46 -1.68 9.45 14.62
C ALA A 46 -0.56 9.25 15.67
N LEU A 47 0.52 8.56 15.30
CA LEU A 47 1.64 8.23 16.18
C LEU A 47 2.96 8.90 15.73
N GLY A 48 2.89 10.00 14.96
CA GLY A 48 4.09 10.72 14.49
C GLY A 48 4.94 9.96 13.46
N ARG A 49 4.47 8.79 12.99
CA ARG A 49 5.24 7.90 12.11
C ARG A 49 5.51 8.56 10.76
N HIS A 50 6.75 8.39 10.28
CA HIS A 50 7.12 8.79 8.93
C HIS A 50 6.24 8.02 7.93
N VAL A 51 5.55 8.74 7.05
CA VAL A 51 4.68 8.15 6.04
C VAL A 51 5.49 7.15 5.22
N THR A 52 5.29 5.85 5.45
CA THR A 52 5.87 4.86 4.56
C THR A 52 5.12 5.02 3.26
N TRP A 53 5.74 5.66 2.26
CA TRP A 53 5.16 5.80 0.93
C TRP A 53 5.00 4.41 0.33
N ILE A 54 3.85 3.80 0.57
CA ILE A 54 3.49 2.51 -0.01
C ILE A 54 3.42 2.75 -1.52
N ARG A 55 4.23 2.04 -2.29
CA ARG A 55 4.24 2.13 -3.77
C ARG A 55 3.03 1.48 -4.44
N LEU A 56 2.08 0.96 -3.66
CA LEU A 56 0.83 0.34 -4.14
C LEU A 56 0.06 1.17 -5.18
N PRO A 57 -0.19 2.48 -5.02
CA PRO A 57 -1.00 3.21 -5.98
C PRO A 57 -0.35 3.25 -7.37
N TYR A 58 0.99 3.30 -7.45
CA TYR A 58 1.70 3.24 -8.72
C TYR A 58 1.61 1.85 -9.37
N ILE A 59 1.69 0.78 -8.58
CA ILE A 59 1.55 -0.60 -9.09
C ILE A 59 0.14 -0.82 -9.64
N VAL A 60 -0.88 -0.38 -8.89
CA VAL A 60 -2.29 -0.46 -9.31
C VAL A 60 -2.53 0.36 -10.57
N LEU A 61 -2.00 1.58 -10.63
CA LEU A 61 -2.12 2.44 -11.81
C LEU A 61 -1.46 1.82 -13.05
N ALA A 62 -0.26 1.25 -12.90
CA ALA A 62 0.43 0.56 -13.98
C ALA A 62 -0.38 -0.64 -14.50
N GLY A 63 -0.94 -1.44 -13.58
CA GLY A 63 -1.82 -2.57 -13.94
C GLY A 63 -3.09 -2.12 -14.69
N ALA A 64 -3.73 -1.05 -14.22
CA ALA A 64 -4.92 -0.49 -14.87
C ALA A 64 -4.61 0.03 -16.28
N LEU A 65 -3.50 0.76 -16.44
CA LEU A 65 -3.09 1.30 -17.74
C LEU A 65 -2.75 0.18 -18.73
N ALA A 66 -2.02 -0.85 -18.27
CA ALA A 66 -1.66 -2.01 -19.08
C ALA A 66 -2.90 -2.81 -19.51
N GLY A 67 -3.83 -3.07 -18.58
CA GLY A 67 -5.09 -3.76 -18.88
C GLY A 67 -5.98 -2.97 -19.85
N PHE A 68 -6.07 -1.66 -19.68
CA PHE A 68 -6.80 -0.78 -20.60
C PHE A 68 -6.21 -0.81 -22.01
N LEU A 69 -4.89 -0.68 -22.13
CA LEU A 69 -4.19 -0.74 -23.43
C LEU A 69 -4.37 -2.10 -24.09
N PHE A 70 -4.30 -3.19 -23.34
CA PHE A 70 -4.49 -4.54 -23.85
C PHE A 70 -5.92 -4.77 -24.33
N GLY A 71 -6.92 -4.38 -23.54
CA GLY A 71 -8.34 -4.45 -23.93
C GLY A 71 -8.63 -3.60 -25.17
N PHE A 72 -8.09 -2.39 -25.22
CA PHE A 72 -8.21 -1.50 -26.37
C PHE A 72 -7.55 -2.08 -27.62
N PHE A 73 -6.37 -2.68 -27.49
CA PHE A 73 -5.66 -3.37 -28.56
C PHE A 73 -6.51 -4.51 -29.12
N LEU A 74 -7.03 -5.39 -28.25
CA LEU A 74 -7.90 -6.48 -28.69
C LEU A 74 -9.16 -5.94 -29.36
N SER A 75 -9.82 -4.95 -28.77
CA SER A 75 -11.05 -4.38 -29.32
C SER A 75 -10.84 -3.69 -30.68
N SER A 76 -9.70 -3.03 -30.90
CA SER A 76 -9.44 -2.28 -32.13
C SER A 76 -8.82 -3.13 -33.24
N ILE A 77 -8.03 -4.15 -32.90
CA ILE A 77 -7.29 -4.95 -33.88
C ILE A 77 -8.05 -6.20 -34.28
N THR A 78 -8.77 -6.83 -33.35
CA THR A 78 -9.56 -8.04 -33.66
C THR A 78 -10.56 -7.79 -34.80
N PRO A 79 -11.34 -6.69 -34.81
CA PRO A 79 -12.25 -6.40 -35.91
C PRO A 79 -11.55 -6.02 -37.22
N ARG A 80 -10.29 -5.56 -37.17
CA ARG A 80 -9.50 -5.22 -38.37
C ARG A 80 -8.84 -6.43 -39.01
N LEU A 81 -8.37 -7.39 -38.20
CA LEU A 81 -7.76 -8.62 -38.70
C LEU A 81 -8.82 -9.63 -39.16
N TYR A 82 -9.95 -9.70 -38.46
CA TYR A 82 -11.08 -10.57 -38.80
C TYR A 82 -12.37 -9.76 -38.79
N PRO A 83 -12.71 -9.09 -39.91
CA PRO A 83 -13.95 -8.32 -40.02
C PRO A 83 -15.14 -9.28 -40.00
N LEU A 84 -15.83 -9.32 -38.87
CA LEU A 84 -17.09 -10.05 -38.71
C LEU A 84 -18.25 -9.07 -38.90
N ASN A 85 -19.01 -9.24 -39.99
CA ASN A 85 -20.21 -8.46 -40.23
C ASN A 85 -21.36 -9.03 -39.39
N VAL A 86 -21.50 -8.55 -38.15
CA VAL A 86 -22.61 -8.90 -37.24
C VAL A 86 -23.68 -7.80 -37.29
N GLY A 87 -24.80 -8.10 -37.93
CA GLY A 87 -26.03 -7.30 -37.83
C GLY A 87 -25.98 -5.86 -38.38
N GLY A 88 -24.96 -5.48 -39.17
CA GLY A 88 -24.81 -4.12 -39.70
C GLY A 88 -24.20 -3.11 -38.73
N HIS A 89 -23.58 -3.56 -37.63
CA HIS A 89 -22.84 -2.68 -36.73
C HIS A 89 -21.55 -2.16 -37.40
N PRO A 90 -21.20 -0.86 -37.22
CA PRO A 90 -19.96 -0.31 -37.75
C PRO A 90 -18.74 -0.96 -37.08
N LEU A 91 -17.70 -1.21 -37.88
CA LEU A 91 -16.40 -1.69 -37.42
C LEU A 91 -15.63 -0.50 -36.79
N SER A 92 -15.94 -0.17 -35.54
CA SER A 92 -15.21 0.83 -34.76
C SER A 92 -14.75 0.28 -33.42
#